data_AF-A0A939UR56-F1
#
_entry.id   AF-A0A939UR56-F1
#
_cell.length_a   1.000
_cell.length_b   1.000
_cell.length_c   1.000
_cell.angle_alpha   90.00
_cell.angle_beta   90.00
_cell.angle_gamma   90.00
#
_symmetry.space_group_name_H-M   'P 1'
#
loop_
_entity.id
_entity.type
_entity.pdbx_description
1 polymer ?
#
loop_
_entity_poly.entity_id
_entity_poly.type
_entity_poly.pdbx_seq_one_letter_code
_entity_poly.pdbx_strand_id
1 'polypeptide(L)'
;MAYLIAGVVVALFLALYLVSKPKIREEYSKVLSNDEYLDLSYNFVKSMSLPKNKGVDLHVDYFVSAIKSSLRILKTKRFKAKFDNVLKLEGAIRSLAKRDFSELNGLLSIDGTPRIVGIAEFCLKSNDFKFSGERIATIINNQNRVWTLSFDEILALDKAFLFVIVKKIAFLLEECKTVCKMMDLAKKCTKNKVDFENNKNFNALKNNKLFLSFCADYTKYASEECLQAQENFFANIENEFEKVFNLAKNIEKIDFSAFYAPLAILSRYESFDEASRAEKINFLKLLKLICDKENIDEYYYAIRLDNYQKTASAGHIDVFRAPLFSRKLSVVFARKDITSLSAALSSKTMMTLLFGGNNAEKPSNSILKINKFENTFEPVSRFKALNFGISIQNDRLKLRPHLPKDVESVEFVLKNCGVAHCVHIERGEIKQLYLDETKLTGTSEIYLKDKPLKIKLIIPFGD
;
A
#
# COMPACT_ATOMS: atom_id res chain seq x y z
N MET A 1 -48.69 26.25 -6.87
CA MET A 1 -48.55 25.94 -5.42
C MET A 1 -47.71 24.69 -5.18
N ALA A 2 -48.16 23.49 -5.60
CA ALA A 2 -47.44 22.23 -5.34
C ALA A 2 -45.97 22.19 -5.83
N TYR A 3 -45.68 22.67 -7.04
CA TYR A 3 -44.32 22.73 -7.58
C TYR A 3 -43.39 23.71 -6.84
N LEU A 4 -43.95 24.77 -6.25
CA LEU A 4 -43.21 25.79 -5.52
C LEU A 4 -42.83 25.27 -4.12
N ILE A 5 -43.76 24.55 -3.48
CA ILE A 5 -43.52 23.83 -2.22
C ILE A 5 -42.49 22.71 -2.44
N ALA A 6 -42.60 21.93 -3.51
CA ALA A 6 -41.63 20.89 -3.86
C ALA A 6 -40.22 21.47 -4.09
N GLY A 7 -40.12 22.60 -4.80
CA GLY A 7 -38.83 23.28 -5.00
C GLY A 7 -38.19 23.77 -3.69
N VAL A 8 -38.99 24.33 -2.78
CA VAL A 8 -38.53 24.75 -1.45
C VAL A 8 -38.09 23.56 -0.60
N VAL A 9 -38.84 22.46 -0.60
CA VAL A 9 -38.49 21.24 0.14
C VAL A 9 -37.21 20.62 -0.40
N VAL A 10 -37.01 20.55 -1.72
CA VAL A 10 -35.77 20.05 -2.33
C VAL A 10 -34.58 20.96 -2.02
N ALA A 11 -34.75 22.28 -2.08
CA ALA A 11 -33.69 23.22 -1.73
C ALA A 11 -33.30 23.12 -0.25
N LEU A 12 -34.29 22.94 0.64
CA LEU A 12 -34.09 22.78 2.07
C LEU A 12 -33.46 21.43 2.41
N PHE A 13 -33.83 20.36 1.70
CA PHE A 13 -33.21 19.05 1.81
C PHE A 13 -31.77 19.06 1.30
N LEU A 14 -31.49 19.73 0.17
CA LEU A 14 -30.13 19.94 -0.34
C LEU A 14 -29.30 20.78 0.63
N ALA A 15 -29.87 21.84 1.21
CA ALA A 15 -29.18 22.66 2.21
C ALA A 15 -28.87 21.85 3.48
N LEU A 16 -29.84 21.10 4.00
CA LEU A 16 -29.64 20.21 5.15
C LEU A 16 -28.63 19.11 4.84
N TYR A 17 -28.68 18.50 3.66
CA TYR A 17 -27.73 17.47 3.20
C TYR A 17 -26.30 18.03 3.06
N LEU A 18 -26.15 19.25 2.53
CA LEU A 18 -24.85 19.92 2.42
C LEU A 18 -24.30 20.35 3.79
N VAL A 19 -25.17 20.70 4.75
CA VAL A 19 -24.80 21.09 6.12
C VAL A 19 -24.50 19.86 6.99
N SER A 20 -25.18 18.73 6.77
CA SER A 20 -25.02 17.50 7.53
C SER A 20 -23.85 16.63 7.06
N LYS A 21 -23.31 16.86 5.85
CA LYS A 21 -22.06 16.20 5.43
C LYS A 21 -20.93 16.56 6.39
N PRO A 22 -20.21 15.56 6.95
CA PRO A 22 -19.05 15.83 7.78
C PRO A 22 -18.05 16.64 6.96
N LYS A 23 -17.65 17.81 7.48
CA LYS A 23 -16.62 18.62 6.84
C LYS A 23 -15.32 17.84 6.87
N ILE A 24 -14.80 17.48 5.71
CA ILE A 24 -13.47 16.90 5.57
C ILE A 24 -12.47 17.94 6.08
N ARG A 25 -11.81 17.65 7.20
CA ARG A 25 -10.79 18.50 7.80
C ARG A 25 -9.43 17.83 7.69
N GLU A 26 -8.38 18.63 7.72
CA GLU A 26 -7.05 18.11 7.90
C GLU A 26 -6.91 17.52 9.31
N GLU A 27 -6.39 16.31 9.39
CA GLU A 27 -6.02 15.66 10.64
C GLU A 27 -4.54 15.88 10.88
N TYR A 28 -4.20 16.59 11.95
CA TYR A 28 -2.82 16.79 12.36
C TYR A 28 -2.35 15.55 13.13
N SER A 29 -1.24 14.97 12.70
CA SER A 29 -0.56 13.91 13.43
C SER A 29 0.71 14.44 14.09
N LYS A 30 1.11 13.82 15.19
CA LYS A 30 2.43 14.03 15.78
C LYS A 30 3.51 13.64 14.75
N VAL A 31 4.53 14.49 14.60
CA VAL A 31 5.75 14.14 13.85
C VAL A 31 6.52 13.11 14.67
N LEU A 32 6.79 11.95 14.07
CA LEU A 32 7.44 10.83 14.74
C LEU A 32 8.95 10.88 14.56
N SER A 33 9.72 10.48 15.57
CA SER A 33 11.14 10.14 15.40
C SER A 33 11.30 8.88 14.55
N ASN A 34 12.52 8.54 14.12
CA ASN A 34 12.74 7.32 13.34
C ASN A 34 12.43 6.06 14.14
N ASP A 35 12.82 6.01 15.42
CA ASP A 35 12.53 4.88 16.30
C ASP A 35 11.03 4.75 16.58
N GLU A 36 10.35 5.87 16.91
CA GLU A 36 8.89 5.89 17.08
C GLU A 36 8.18 5.44 15.80
N TYR A 37 8.69 5.84 14.63
CA TYR A 37 8.11 5.47 13.35
C TYR A 37 8.26 3.97 13.05
N LEU A 38 9.41 3.36 13.35
CA LEU A 38 9.61 1.92 13.16
C LEU A 38 8.57 1.10 13.93
N ASP A 39 8.35 1.42 15.21
CA ASP A 39 7.39 0.71 16.05
C ASP A 39 5.93 1.00 15.66
N LEU A 40 5.59 2.29 15.46
CA LEU A 40 4.22 2.68 15.13
C LEU A 40 3.81 2.27 13.72
N SER A 41 4.73 2.22 12.76
CA SER A 41 4.45 1.76 11.40
C SER A 41 4.05 0.29 11.35
N TYR A 42 4.74 -0.56 12.12
CA TYR A 42 4.39 -1.97 12.21
C TYR A 42 3.04 -2.18 12.90
N ASN A 43 2.79 -1.47 14.00
CA ASN A 43 1.53 -1.54 14.72
C ASN A 43 0.35 -1.02 13.88
N PHE A 44 0.56 0.05 13.11
CA PHE A 44 -0.43 0.60 12.18
C PHE A 44 -0.82 -0.39 11.10
N VAL A 45 0.15 -1.06 10.47
CA VAL A 45 -0.13 -2.12 9.48
C VAL A 45 -0.87 -3.29 10.14
N LYS A 46 -0.42 -3.73 11.31
CA LYS A 46 -1.01 -4.89 12.01
C LYS A 46 -2.44 -4.63 12.47
N SER A 47 -2.80 -3.37 12.76
CA SER A 47 -4.16 -3.00 13.17
C SER A 47 -5.14 -2.85 12.00
N MET A 48 -4.66 -2.85 10.76
CA MET A 48 -5.52 -2.83 9.58
C MET A 48 -6.43 -4.07 9.55
N SER A 49 -7.68 -3.88 9.16
CA SER A 49 -8.58 -5.00 8.88
C SER A 49 -8.24 -5.63 7.53
N LEU A 50 -8.73 -6.86 7.29
CA LEU A 50 -8.56 -7.52 6.01
C LEU A 50 -9.19 -6.67 4.89
N PRO A 51 -8.47 -6.43 3.78
CA PRO A 51 -8.97 -5.60 2.71
C PRO A 51 -10.21 -6.22 2.03
N LYS A 52 -11.12 -5.35 1.58
CA LYS A 52 -12.31 -5.72 0.81
C LYS A 52 -12.18 -5.25 -0.64
N ASN A 53 -12.76 -6.01 -1.56
CA ASN A 53 -12.65 -5.81 -3.02
C ASN A 53 -13.38 -4.58 -3.58
N LYS A 54 -13.91 -3.68 -2.75
CA LYS A 54 -14.65 -2.49 -3.21
C LYS A 54 -14.28 -1.26 -2.37
N GLY A 55 -13.36 -0.46 -2.89
CA GLY A 55 -13.12 0.91 -2.42
C GLY A 55 -14.36 1.79 -2.65
N VAL A 56 -14.53 2.78 -1.78
CA VAL A 56 -15.46 3.89 -1.98
C VAL A 56 -14.74 4.94 -2.84
N ASP A 57 -15.51 5.76 -3.55
CA ASP A 57 -14.98 6.93 -4.27
C ASP A 57 -14.15 7.82 -3.33
N LEU A 58 -12.88 8.02 -3.70
CA LEU A 58 -11.92 8.87 -3.00
C LEU A 58 -12.28 10.36 -2.96
N HIS A 59 -13.38 10.76 -3.62
CA HIS A 59 -13.85 12.14 -3.71
C HIS A 59 -12.79 13.09 -4.27
N VAL A 60 -12.03 12.64 -5.27
CA VAL A 60 -10.98 13.43 -5.93
C VAL A 60 -11.51 14.79 -6.38
N ASP A 61 -12.73 14.81 -6.94
CA ASP A 61 -13.41 16.02 -7.41
C ASP A 61 -13.61 17.09 -6.33
N TYR A 62 -13.79 16.67 -5.07
CA TYR A 62 -13.90 17.60 -3.94
C TYR A 62 -12.61 18.40 -3.78
N PHE A 63 -11.45 17.72 -3.74
CA PHE A 63 -10.15 18.37 -3.58
C PHE A 63 -9.79 19.22 -4.79
N VAL A 64 -10.03 18.72 -6.00
CA VAL A 64 -9.79 19.49 -7.23
C VAL A 64 -10.65 20.75 -7.28
N SER A 65 -11.91 20.66 -6.85
CA SER A 65 -12.81 21.81 -6.78
C SER A 65 -12.36 22.83 -5.71
N ALA A 66 -11.92 22.35 -4.55
CA ALA A 66 -11.35 23.20 -3.50
C ALA A 66 -10.14 23.98 -4.03
N ILE A 67 -9.18 23.29 -4.67
CA ILE A 67 -8.00 23.89 -5.31
C ILE A 67 -8.40 24.98 -6.32
N LYS A 68 -9.31 24.66 -7.24
CA LYS A 68 -9.79 25.61 -8.26
C LYS A 68 -10.42 26.85 -7.62
N SER A 69 -11.27 26.66 -6.60
CA SER A 69 -11.99 27.73 -5.93
C SER A 69 -11.04 28.66 -5.18
N SER A 70 -10.06 28.10 -4.46
CA SER A 70 -9.09 28.84 -3.66
C SER A 70 -8.15 29.63 -4.53
N LEU A 71 -7.59 29.04 -5.59
CA LEU A 71 -6.75 29.77 -6.55
C LEU A 71 -7.48 30.95 -7.19
N ARG A 72 -8.78 30.82 -7.50
CA ARG A 72 -9.57 31.94 -8.03
C ARG A 72 -9.65 33.10 -7.04
N ILE A 73 -9.82 32.82 -5.75
CA ILE A 73 -9.88 33.86 -4.70
C ILE A 73 -8.51 34.54 -4.57
N LEU A 74 -7.43 33.76 -4.48
CA LEU A 74 -6.06 34.28 -4.33
C LEU A 74 -5.63 35.21 -5.48
N LYS A 75 -6.12 34.96 -6.70
CA LYS A 75 -5.85 35.79 -7.89
C LYS A 75 -6.50 37.17 -7.88
N THR A 76 -7.46 37.41 -7.00
CA THR A 76 -8.13 38.71 -6.93
C THR A 76 -7.09 39.79 -6.68
N LYS A 77 -7.15 40.93 -7.41
CA LYS A 77 -6.16 42.03 -7.31
C LYS A 77 -5.79 42.39 -5.87
N ARG A 78 -6.78 42.31 -4.97
CA ARG A 78 -6.64 42.56 -3.54
C ARG A 78 -5.65 41.63 -2.81
N PHE A 79 -5.61 40.34 -3.15
CA PHE A 79 -4.83 39.32 -2.45
C PHE A 79 -3.60 38.88 -3.22
N LYS A 80 -3.59 39.10 -4.53
CA LYS A 80 -2.53 38.63 -5.45
C LYS A 80 -1.13 38.93 -4.92
N ALA A 81 -0.86 40.15 -4.47
CA ALA A 81 0.46 40.56 -3.99
C ALA A 81 0.93 39.79 -2.75
N LYS A 82 0.01 39.38 -1.85
CA LYS A 82 0.33 38.64 -0.63
C LYS A 82 0.55 37.15 -0.86
N PHE A 83 0.10 36.62 -2.00
CA PHE A 83 0.21 35.20 -2.35
C PHE A 83 0.95 35.00 -3.68
N ASP A 84 1.78 35.96 -4.10
CA ASP A 84 2.43 35.94 -5.42
C ASP A 84 3.30 34.68 -5.58
N ASN A 85 4.03 34.29 -4.52
CA ASN A 85 4.86 33.09 -4.54
C ASN A 85 4.04 31.79 -4.66
N VAL A 86 2.92 31.68 -3.95
CA VAL A 86 1.98 30.55 -4.12
C VAL A 86 1.38 30.54 -5.52
N LEU A 87 1.04 31.70 -6.07
CA LEU A 87 0.47 31.83 -7.41
C LEU A 87 1.47 31.49 -8.52
N LYS A 88 2.78 31.71 -8.32
CA LYS A 88 3.82 31.22 -9.24
C LYS A 88 3.81 29.70 -9.39
N LEU A 89 3.37 28.98 -8.35
CA LEU A 89 3.25 27.51 -8.35
C LEU A 89 1.95 27.01 -8.99
N GLU A 90 1.04 27.89 -9.43
CA GLU A 90 -0.28 27.51 -9.94
C GLU A 90 -0.22 26.46 -11.06
N GLY A 91 0.72 26.60 -12.01
CA GLY A 91 0.89 25.64 -13.10
C GLY A 91 1.15 24.22 -12.58
N ALA A 92 2.04 24.10 -11.59
CA ALA A 92 2.36 22.84 -10.96
C ALA A 92 1.18 22.30 -10.11
N ILE A 93 0.51 23.16 -9.33
CA ILE A 93 -0.71 22.81 -8.57
C ILE A 93 -1.76 22.20 -9.50
N ARG A 94 -2.06 22.88 -10.62
CA ARG A 94 -3.05 22.42 -11.59
C ARG A 94 -2.64 21.16 -12.33
N SER A 95 -1.35 20.97 -12.58
CA SER A 95 -0.83 19.74 -13.19
C SER A 95 -1.07 18.54 -12.28
N LEU A 96 -0.73 18.64 -10.99
CA LEU A 96 -0.99 17.59 -10.00
C LEU A 96 -2.48 17.30 -9.85
N ALA A 97 -3.32 18.35 -9.75
CA ALA A 97 -4.77 18.20 -9.59
C ALA A 97 -5.50 17.67 -10.84
N LYS A 98 -4.83 17.59 -12.00
CA LYS A 98 -5.40 17.03 -13.24
C LYS A 98 -5.05 15.55 -13.45
N ARG A 99 -4.23 14.96 -12.58
CA ARG A 99 -3.86 13.55 -12.70
C ARG A 99 -5.08 12.65 -12.54
N ASP A 100 -5.04 11.54 -13.25
CA ASP A 100 -6.05 10.50 -13.12
C ASP A 100 -5.71 9.60 -11.92
N PHE A 101 -6.64 9.55 -10.98
CA PHE A 101 -6.59 8.71 -9.78
C PHE A 101 -7.67 7.61 -9.80
N SER A 102 -8.35 7.42 -10.94
CA SER A 102 -9.44 6.45 -11.11
C SER A 102 -9.03 5.02 -10.76
N GLU A 103 -7.79 4.66 -11.09
CA GLU A 103 -7.22 3.34 -10.78
C GLU A 103 -7.25 3.02 -9.28
N LEU A 104 -7.19 4.02 -8.39
CA LEU A 104 -7.24 3.79 -6.94
C LEU A 104 -8.62 3.29 -6.48
N ASN A 105 -9.70 3.65 -7.16
CA ASN A 105 -11.08 3.32 -6.75
C ASN A 105 -11.37 1.81 -6.89
N GLY A 106 -10.65 1.10 -7.75
CA GLY A 106 -10.81 -0.34 -7.98
C GLY A 106 -9.95 -1.22 -7.08
N LEU A 107 -9.10 -0.65 -6.24
CA LEU A 107 -8.14 -1.39 -5.43
C LEU A 107 -8.73 -1.91 -4.12
N LEU A 108 -7.98 -2.84 -3.53
CA LEU A 108 -8.21 -3.38 -2.20
C LEU A 108 -8.30 -2.24 -1.17
N SER A 109 -9.39 -2.25 -0.40
CA SER A 109 -9.75 -1.15 0.50
C SER A 109 -10.00 -1.59 1.93
N ILE A 110 -9.71 -0.68 2.86
CA ILE A 110 -9.99 -0.79 4.30
C ILE A 110 -10.90 0.38 4.64
N ASP A 111 -12.05 0.09 5.23
CA ASP A 111 -13.06 1.10 5.60
C ASP A 111 -13.43 2.05 4.45
N GLY A 112 -13.48 1.50 3.23
CA GLY A 112 -13.81 2.24 2.02
C GLY A 112 -12.66 3.06 1.41
N THR A 113 -11.50 3.14 2.05
CA THR A 113 -10.32 3.80 1.49
C THR A 113 -9.35 2.74 0.95
N PRO A 114 -8.79 2.88 -0.26
CA PRO A 114 -7.73 2.01 -0.74
C PRO A 114 -6.59 1.91 0.29
N ARG A 115 -6.18 0.69 0.64
CA ARG A 115 -5.19 0.45 1.69
C ARG A 115 -3.90 1.24 1.46
N ILE A 116 -3.44 1.28 0.21
CA ILE A 116 -2.24 2.03 -0.18
C ILE A 116 -2.36 3.55 0.04
N VAL A 117 -3.57 4.12 -0.02
CA VAL A 117 -3.80 5.52 0.34
C VAL A 117 -3.65 5.71 1.85
N GLY A 118 -4.19 4.79 2.66
CA GLY A 118 -3.98 4.81 4.11
C GLY A 118 -2.50 4.71 4.50
N ILE A 119 -1.74 3.85 3.83
CA ILE A 119 -0.28 3.73 3.99
C ILE A 119 0.43 5.05 3.64
N ALA A 120 0.10 5.64 2.49
CA ALA A 120 0.66 6.91 2.06
C ALA A 120 0.32 8.04 3.05
N GLU A 121 -0.92 8.12 3.54
CA GLU A 121 -1.33 9.10 4.53
C GLU A 121 -0.53 8.98 5.82
N PHE A 122 -0.44 7.77 6.39
CA PHE A 122 0.34 7.53 7.61
C PHE A 122 1.80 7.95 7.42
N CYS A 123 2.42 7.56 6.30
CA CYS A 123 3.82 7.84 6.00
C CYS A 123 4.09 9.35 5.86
N LEU A 124 3.25 10.08 5.14
CA LEU A 124 3.48 11.51 4.89
C LEU A 124 3.14 12.36 6.11
N LYS A 125 2.03 12.05 6.79
CA LYS A 125 1.60 12.76 8.00
C LYS A 125 2.62 12.63 9.14
N SER A 126 3.17 11.43 9.36
CA SER A 126 4.15 11.19 10.43
C SER A 126 5.50 11.89 10.24
N ASN A 127 5.78 12.40 9.04
CA ASN A 127 7.03 13.07 8.70
C ASN A 127 6.84 14.54 8.27
N ASP A 128 5.73 15.18 8.64
CA ASP A 128 5.45 16.59 8.29
C ASP A 128 5.53 16.84 6.77
N PHE A 129 5.07 15.88 5.96
CA PHE A 129 5.15 15.91 4.49
C PHE A 129 6.56 16.14 3.93
N LYS A 130 7.61 15.83 4.70
CA LYS A 130 8.99 15.80 4.21
C LYS A 130 9.25 14.47 3.51
N PHE A 131 10.01 14.52 2.42
CA PHE A 131 10.43 13.31 1.72
C PHE A 131 11.39 12.48 2.58
N SER A 132 11.11 11.18 2.69
CA SER A 132 12.03 10.19 3.25
C SER A 132 11.82 8.85 2.55
N GLY A 133 12.76 8.46 1.70
CA GLY A 133 12.72 7.16 1.01
C GLY A 133 12.78 5.99 1.99
N GLU A 134 13.54 6.14 3.10
CA GLU A 134 13.65 5.13 4.16
C GLU A 134 12.32 4.87 4.87
N ARG A 135 11.56 5.93 5.18
CA ARG A 135 10.23 5.77 5.81
C ARG A 135 9.24 5.10 4.86
N ILE A 136 9.25 5.47 3.58
CA ILE A 136 8.43 4.83 2.54
C ILE A 136 8.79 3.33 2.45
N ALA A 137 10.07 3.00 2.34
CA ALA A 137 10.52 1.62 2.31
C ALA A 137 10.12 0.86 3.58
N THR A 138 10.27 1.47 4.75
CA THR A 138 9.94 0.85 6.04
C THR A 138 8.47 0.47 6.13
N ILE A 139 7.55 1.39 5.84
CA ILE A 139 6.11 1.10 5.94
C ILE A 139 5.66 0.07 4.90
N ILE A 140 6.18 0.13 3.67
CA ILE A 140 5.85 -0.85 2.63
C ILE A 140 6.41 -2.23 2.99
N ASN A 141 7.62 -2.32 3.52
CA ASN A 141 8.19 -3.58 3.99
C ASN A 141 7.41 -4.15 5.18
N ASN A 142 7.00 -3.31 6.13
CA ASN A 142 6.13 -3.72 7.23
C ASN A 142 4.77 -4.20 6.71
N GLN A 143 4.19 -3.52 5.71
CA GLN A 143 2.98 -3.98 5.03
C GLN A 143 3.18 -5.38 4.44
N ASN A 144 4.20 -5.57 3.60
CA ASN A 144 4.47 -6.85 2.95
C ASN A 144 4.79 -7.99 3.93
N ARG A 145 5.30 -7.68 5.13
CA ARG A 145 5.50 -8.67 6.21
C ARG A 145 4.21 -9.17 6.82
N VAL A 146 3.18 -8.32 6.91
CA VAL A 146 1.89 -8.68 7.48
C VAL A 146 0.98 -9.25 6.39
N TRP A 147 0.76 -8.48 5.33
CA TRP A 147 0.00 -8.87 4.14
C TRP A 147 0.60 -8.21 2.90
N THR A 148 0.98 -9.02 1.91
CA THR A 148 1.58 -8.57 0.67
C THR A 148 0.68 -7.53 -0.04
N LEU A 149 1.32 -6.51 -0.61
CA LEU A 149 0.68 -5.63 -1.58
C LEU A 149 0.52 -6.39 -2.91
N SER A 150 -0.69 -6.36 -3.47
CA SER A 150 -0.96 -6.93 -4.78
C SER A 150 -0.21 -6.18 -5.90
N PHE A 151 -0.06 -6.81 -7.06
CA PHE A 151 0.61 -6.18 -8.20
C PHE A 151 -0.07 -4.86 -8.61
N ASP A 152 -1.41 -4.82 -8.60
CA ASP A 152 -2.17 -3.60 -8.93
C ASP A 152 -1.96 -2.49 -7.88
N GLU A 153 -1.86 -2.84 -6.60
CA GLU A 153 -1.54 -1.90 -5.53
C GLU A 153 -0.12 -1.33 -5.67
N ILE A 154 0.86 -2.16 -6.05
CA ILE A 154 2.23 -1.69 -6.29
C ILE A 154 2.27 -0.71 -7.47
N LEU A 155 1.58 -1.02 -8.57
CA LEU A 155 1.55 -0.16 -9.75
C LEU A 155 0.88 1.19 -9.49
N ALA A 156 0.01 1.28 -8.47
CA ALA A 156 -0.73 2.48 -8.13
C ALA A 156 -0.18 3.21 -6.88
N LEU A 157 0.91 2.74 -6.27
CA LEU A 157 1.48 3.34 -5.06
C LEU A 157 1.90 4.80 -5.28
N ASP A 158 2.52 5.11 -6.43
CA ASP A 158 2.88 6.48 -6.80
C ASP A 158 1.65 7.40 -6.81
N LYS A 159 0.55 6.94 -7.41
CA LYS A 159 -0.74 7.64 -7.46
C LYS A 159 -1.33 7.83 -6.08
N ALA A 160 -1.19 6.85 -5.18
CA ALA A 160 -1.66 6.97 -3.81
C ALA A 160 -0.90 8.07 -3.05
N PHE A 161 0.43 8.11 -3.14
CA PHE A 161 1.23 9.19 -2.53
C PHE A 161 0.91 10.56 -3.13
N LEU A 162 0.78 10.65 -4.46
CA LEU A 162 0.43 11.89 -5.15
C LEU A 162 -0.99 12.37 -4.82
N PHE A 163 -1.94 11.46 -4.62
CA PHE A 163 -3.30 11.79 -4.19
C PHE A 163 -3.29 12.43 -2.80
N VAL A 164 -2.53 11.86 -1.85
CA VAL A 164 -2.38 12.44 -0.50
C VAL A 164 -1.73 13.82 -0.55
N ILE A 165 -0.79 14.03 -1.47
CA ILE A 165 -0.19 15.34 -1.72
C ILE A 165 -1.23 16.34 -2.27
N VAL A 166 -2.06 15.93 -3.23
CA VAL A 166 -3.17 16.78 -3.74
C VAL A 166 -4.14 17.15 -2.63
N LYS A 167 -4.47 16.20 -1.73
CA LYS A 167 -5.28 16.46 -0.54
C LYS A 167 -4.63 17.49 0.38
N LYS A 168 -3.31 17.40 0.66
CA LYS A 168 -2.57 18.41 1.44
C LYS A 168 -2.56 19.79 0.77
N ILE A 169 -2.31 19.87 -0.53
CA ILE A 169 -2.36 21.12 -1.30
C ILE A 169 -3.74 21.77 -1.21
N ALA A 170 -4.81 20.99 -1.30
CA ALA A 170 -6.18 21.49 -1.15
C ALA A 170 -6.41 22.11 0.23
N PHE A 171 -5.90 21.49 1.31
CA PHE A 171 -6.00 22.04 2.66
C PHE A 171 -5.18 23.33 2.82
N LEU A 172 -3.92 23.36 2.37
CA LEU A 172 -3.09 24.58 2.42
C LEU A 172 -3.74 25.75 1.66
N LEU A 173 -4.38 25.48 0.51
CA LEU A 173 -5.11 26.50 -0.24
C LEU A 173 -6.41 26.96 0.46
N GLU A 174 -7.12 26.07 1.15
CA GLU A 174 -8.27 26.45 1.98
C GLU A 174 -7.83 27.27 3.21
N GLU A 175 -6.65 27.03 3.78
CA GLU A 175 -6.04 27.90 4.79
C GLU A 175 -5.77 29.30 4.23
N CYS A 176 -5.14 29.40 3.04
CA CYS A 176 -4.91 30.68 2.36
C CYS A 176 -6.23 31.44 2.10
N LYS A 177 -7.28 30.71 1.71
CA LYS A 177 -8.63 31.27 1.52
C LYS A 177 -9.26 31.74 2.83
N THR A 178 -9.01 31.04 3.93
CA THR A 178 -9.43 31.46 5.28
C THR A 178 -8.73 32.76 5.69
N VAL A 179 -7.44 32.90 5.38
CA VAL A 179 -6.68 34.14 5.59
C VAL A 179 -7.24 35.30 4.76
N CYS A 180 -7.61 35.06 3.49
CA CYS A 180 -8.29 36.08 2.68
C CYS A 180 -9.59 36.57 3.33
N LYS A 181 -10.39 35.67 3.90
CA LYS A 181 -11.60 36.03 4.66
C LYS A 181 -11.26 36.82 5.93
N MET A 182 -10.19 36.46 6.63
CA MET A 182 -9.73 37.22 7.80
C MET A 182 -9.32 38.64 7.43
N MET A 183 -8.57 38.82 6.33
CA MET A 183 -8.22 40.14 5.80
C MET A 183 -9.45 40.95 5.38
N ASP A 184 -10.46 40.30 4.78
CA ASP A 184 -11.76 40.91 4.46
C ASP A 184 -12.48 41.42 5.71
N LEU A 185 -12.57 40.58 6.73
CA LEU A 185 -13.20 40.92 8.01
C LEU A 185 -12.43 42.05 8.71
N ALA A 186 -11.11 41.97 8.78
CA ALA A 186 -10.26 42.99 9.39
C ALA A 186 -10.51 44.36 8.75
N LYS A 187 -10.49 44.44 7.41
CA LYS A 187 -10.79 45.67 6.67
C LYS A 187 -12.20 46.20 6.91
N LYS A 188 -13.19 45.32 7.09
CA LYS A 188 -14.58 45.72 7.38
C LYS A 188 -14.71 46.27 8.80
N CYS A 189 -14.10 45.61 9.78
CA CYS A 189 -14.12 46.06 11.17
C CYS A 189 -13.44 47.43 11.32
N THR A 190 -12.27 47.62 10.71
CA THR A 190 -11.49 48.88 10.85
C THR A 190 -12.09 50.08 10.12
N LYS A 191 -13.02 49.87 9.18
CA LYS A 191 -13.76 50.95 8.51
C LYS A 191 -14.82 51.59 9.41
N ASN A 192 -15.45 50.84 10.32
CA ASN A 192 -16.51 51.35 11.20
C ASN A 192 -15.94 51.68 12.59
N LYS A 193 -15.36 52.87 12.73
CA LYS A 193 -14.71 53.31 13.98
C LYS A 193 -15.65 53.42 15.19
N VAL A 194 -16.95 53.60 14.97
CA VAL A 194 -17.93 53.93 16.02
C VAL A 194 -18.40 52.70 16.81
N ASP A 195 -18.20 51.47 16.29
CA ASP A 195 -18.76 50.24 16.87
C ASP A 195 -17.81 49.03 16.79
N PHE A 196 -16.50 49.29 16.80
CA PHE A 196 -15.47 48.27 16.61
C PHE A 196 -15.55 47.15 17.67
N GLU A 197 -15.74 47.50 18.94
CA GLU A 197 -15.83 46.56 20.06
C GLU A 197 -17.16 45.78 20.11
N ASN A 198 -18.22 46.34 19.53
CA ASN A 198 -19.54 45.70 19.44
C ASN A 198 -19.69 44.79 18.21
N ASN A 199 -18.69 44.74 17.32
CA ASN A 199 -18.77 43.93 16.12
C ASN A 199 -18.63 42.43 16.42
N LYS A 200 -19.69 41.65 16.16
CA LYS A 200 -19.74 40.19 16.37
C LYS A 200 -18.56 39.45 15.73
N ASN A 201 -18.10 39.89 14.55
CA ASN A 201 -16.97 39.25 13.86
C ASN A 201 -15.62 39.58 14.52
N PHE A 202 -15.47 40.79 15.05
CA PHE A 202 -14.29 41.16 15.84
C PHE A 202 -14.25 40.35 17.13
N ASN A 203 -15.37 40.28 17.88
CA ASN A 203 -15.45 39.52 19.11
C ASN A 203 -15.16 38.02 18.93
N ALA A 204 -15.49 37.44 17.77
CA ALA A 204 -15.15 36.06 17.44
C ALA A 204 -13.65 35.83 17.17
N LEU A 205 -12.91 36.85 16.74
CA LEU A 205 -11.51 36.74 16.29
C LEU A 205 -10.53 37.59 17.11
N LYS A 206 -11.00 38.26 18.17
CA LYS A 206 -10.18 39.20 18.98
C LYS A 206 -8.95 38.56 19.64
N ASN A 207 -8.92 37.24 19.79
CA ASN A 207 -7.78 36.51 20.35
C ASN A 207 -6.81 35.98 19.27
N ASN A 208 -7.14 36.14 17.98
CA ASN A 208 -6.30 35.67 16.89
C ASN A 208 -5.25 36.74 16.53
N LYS A 209 -3.98 36.46 16.85
CA LYS A 209 -2.84 37.37 16.62
C LYS A 209 -2.72 37.83 15.16
N LEU A 210 -2.93 36.93 14.19
CA LEU A 210 -2.85 37.25 12.77
C LEU A 210 -4.00 38.16 12.32
N PHE A 211 -5.20 37.93 12.84
CA PHE A 211 -6.34 38.82 12.58
C PHE A 211 -6.10 40.23 13.16
N LEU A 212 -5.62 40.31 14.41
CA LEU A 212 -5.28 41.58 15.05
C LEU A 212 -4.18 42.34 14.29
N SER A 213 -3.16 41.63 13.79
CA SER A 213 -2.11 42.26 13.01
C SER A 213 -2.63 42.84 11.69
N PHE A 214 -3.58 42.18 11.01
CA PHE A 214 -4.26 42.77 9.85
C PHE A 214 -5.09 43.99 10.21
N CYS A 215 -5.79 43.97 11.37
CA CYS A 215 -6.51 45.14 11.84
C CYS A 215 -5.57 46.34 12.07
N ALA A 216 -4.43 46.12 12.73
CA ALA A 216 -3.43 47.16 12.99
C ALA A 216 -2.83 47.73 11.69
N ASP A 217 -2.56 46.87 10.69
CA ASP A 217 -2.10 47.29 9.37
C ASP A 217 -3.14 48.19 8.67
N TYR A 218 -4.42 47.78 8.66
CA TYR A 218 -5.48 48.57 8.06
C TYR A 218 -5.77 49.90 8.78
N THR A 219 -5.49 50.02 10.07
CA THR A 219 -5.62 51.27 10.82
C THR A 219 -4.37 52.14 10.79
N LYS A 220 -3.27 51.68 10.17
CA LYS A 220 -1.95 52.31 10.15
C LYS A 220 -1.28 52.42 11.54
N TYR A 221 -1.61 51.51 12.45
CA TYR A 221 -1.00 51.37 13.77
C TYR A 221 -0.21 50.05 13.91
N ALA A 222 0.15 49.39 12.80
CA ALA A 222 0.94 48.18 12.85
C ALA A 222 2.31 48.45 13.50
N SER A 223 2.57 47.78 14.61
CA SER A 223 3.92 47.68 15.17
C SER A 223 4.80 46.79 14.28
N GLU A 224 6.11 46.89 14.47
CA GLU A 224 7.09 46.02 13.80
C GLU A 224 6.78 44.53 14.08
N GLU A 225 6.42 44.19 15.32
CA GLU A 225 5.96 42.85 15.71
C GLU A 225 4.73 42.37 14.91
N CYS A 226 3.77 43.26 14.62
CA CYS A 226 2.59 42.92 13.81
C CYS A 226 2.96 42.59 12.37
N LEU A 227 3.87 43.35 11.78
CA LEU A 227 4.36 43.13 10.42
C LEU A 227 5.17 41.84 10.35
N GLN A 228 6.08 41.62 11.29
CA GLN A 228 6.88 40.40 11.38
C GLN A 228 5.99 39.15 11.58
N ALA A 229 4.91 39.24 12.36
CA ALA A 229 3.96 38.15 12.52
C ALA A 229 3.24 37.79 11.20
N GLN A 230 2.92 38.79 10.36
CA GLN A 230 2.36 38.55 9.03
C GLN A 230 3.40 37.91 8.10
N GLU A 231 4.62 38.47 8.06
CA GLU A 231 5.71 37.96 7.21
C GLU A 231 6.05 36.51 7.55
N ASN A 232 6.22 36.19 8.83
CA ASN A 232 6.47 34.83 9.30
C ASN A 232 5.34 33.88 8.89
N PHE A 233 4.09 34.33 8.94
CA PHE A 233 2.95 33.51 8.52
C PHE A 233 2.98 33.20 7.02
N PHE A 234 3.20 34.21 6.17
CA PHE A 234 3.29 33.99 4.72
C PHE A 234 4.52 33.16 4.34
N ALA A 235 5.67 33.41 4.97
CA ALA A 235 6.88 32.61 4.78
C ALA A 235 6.67 31.14 5.18
N ASN A 236 5.94 30.87 6.27
CA ASN A 236 5.59 29.51 6.67
C ASN A 236 4.70 28.82 5.63
N ILE A 237 3.67 29.50 5.10
CA ILE A 237 2.83 28.95 4.03
C ILE A 237 3.69 28.59 2.81
N GLU A 238 4.58 29.49 2.39
CA GLU A 238 5.46 29.28 1.25
C GLU A 238 6.37 28.06 1.44
N ASN A 239 6.98 27.94 2.61
CA ASN A 239 7.80 26.79 2.98
C ASN A 239 6.99 25.48 2.96
N GLU A 240 5.75 25.48 3.44
CA GLU A 240 4.87 24.30 3.37
C GLU A 240 4.57 23.89 1.93
N PHE A 241 4.27 24.84 1.04
CA PHE A 241 4.11 24.54 -0.37
C PHE A 241 5.40 23.97 -0.99
N GLU A 242 6.55 24.57 -0.68
CA GLU A 242 7.84 24.10 -1.18
C GLU A 242 8.14 22.67 -0.74
N LYS A 243 7.95 22.34 0.55
CA LYS A 243 8.09 20.98 1.09
C LYS A 243 7.22 19.98 0.31
N VAL A 244 5.94 20.31 0.14
CA VAL A 244 4.97 19.43 -0.53
C VAL A 244 5.30 19.25 -2.02
N PHE A 245 5.80 20.29 -2.70
CA PHE A 245 6.23 20.18 -4.09
C PHE A 245 7.53 19.39 -4.26
N ASN A 246 8.50 19.59 -3.38
CA ASN A 246 9.73 18.81 -3.35
C ASN A 246 9.42 17.33 -3.08
N LEU A 247 8.48 17.06 -2.18
CA LEU A 247 7.95 15.72 -1.94
C LEU A 247 7.36 15.12 -3.22
N ALA A 248 6.45 15.83 -3.91
CA ALA A 248 5.83 15.33 -5.15
C ALA A 248 6.86 14.94 -6.22
N LYS A 249 7.84 15.81 -6.46
CA LYS A 249 8.93 15.55 -7.42
C LYS A 249 9.78 14.34 -7.05
N ASN A 250 9.98 14.08 -5.76
CA ASN A 250 10.77 12.96 -5.30
C ASN A 250 9.98 11.64 -5.33
N ILE A 251 8.68 11.67 -5.04
CA ILE A 251 7.79 10.50 -5.17
C ILE A 251 7.78 9.98 -6.61
N GLU A 252 7.75 10.88 -7.60
CA GLU A 252 7.78 10.50 -9.03
C GLU A 252 9.06 9.79 -9.48
N LYS A 253 10.15 9.94 -8.71
CA LYS A 253 11.43 9.30 -9.00
C LYS A 253 11.58 7.94 -8.31
N ILE A 254 10.69 7.58 -7.39
CA ILE A 254 10.73 6.29 -6.71
C ILE A 254 10.21 5.22 -7.66
N ASP A 255 11.01 4.17 -7.84
CA ASP A 255 10.54 2.94 -8.44
C ASP A 255 9.83 2.07 -7.38
N PHE A 256 8.51 2.24 -7.27
CA PHE A 256 7.72 1.45 -6.33
C PHE A 256 7.69 -0.04 -6.68
N SER A 257 7.99 -0.42 -7.93
CA SER A 257 8.00 -1.82 -8.34
C SER A 257 9.06 -2.64 -7.61
N ALA A 258 10.15 -2.01 -7.15
CA ALA A 258 11.18 -2.64 -6.35
C ALA A 258 10.66 -3.18 -5.00
N PHE A 259 9.52 -2.69 -4.51
CA PHE A 259 8.90 -3.17 -3.27
C PHE A 259 7.91 -4.32 -3.48
N TYR A 260 7.74 -4.80 -4.71
CA TYR A 260 6.86 -5.93 -4.99
C TYR A 260 7.47 -7.23 -4.47
N ALA A 261 6.94 -7.75 -3.36
CA ALA A 261 7.54 -8.88 -2.64
C ALA A 261 7.82 -10.13 -3.49
N PRO A 262 6.97 -10.54 -4.45
CA PRO A 262 7.25 -11.68 -5.34
C PRO A 262 8.56 -11.56 -6.12
N LEU A 263 9.05 -10.34 -6.39
CA LEU A 263 10.32 -10.16 -7.11
C LEU A 263 11.52 -10.73 -6.35
N ALA A 264 11.47 -10.83 -5.02
CA ALA A 264 12.55 -11.43 -4.22
C ALA A 264 12.81 -12.91 -4.57
N ILE A 265 11.85 -13.56 -5.24
CA ILE A 265 11.93 -14.94 -5.73
C ILE A 265 12.12 -14.93 -7.25
N LEU A 266 11.27 -14.18 -7.97
CA LEU A 266 11.24 -14.20 -9.44
C LEU A 266 12.53 -13.65 -10.07
N SER A 267 13.19 -12.67 -9.45
CA SER A 267 14.44 -12.10 -9.97
C SER A 267 15.64 -13.07 -9.90
N ARG A 268 15.50 -14.21 -9.23
CA ARG A 268 16.54 -15.26 -9.20
C ARG A 268 16.62 -16.03 -10.52
N TYR A 269 15.59 -15.93 -11.35
CA TYR A 269 15.52 -16.59 -12.65
C TYR A 269 16.09 -15.65 -13.71
N GLU A 270 17.20 -16.04 -14.35
CA GLU A 270 17.88 -15.27 -15.40
C GLU A 270 16.93 -14.86 -16.54
N SER A 271 16.02 -15.77 -16.91
CA SER A 271 14.98 -15.54 -17.93
C SER A 271 14.01 -14.42 -17.58
N PHE A 272 13.72 -14.22 -16.30
CA PHE A 272 12.88 -13.13 -15.80
C PHE A 272 13.71 -11.88 -15.59
N ASP A 273 14.89 -11.98 -14.99
CA ASP A 273 15.72 -10.81 -14.68
C ASP A 273 16.16 -10.06 -15.95
N GLU A 274 16.54 -10.78 -17.00
CA GLU A 274 16.93 -10.19 -18.28
C GLU A 274 15.75 -9.83 -19.19
N ALA A 275 14.52 -10.19 -18.84
CA ALA A 275 13.34 -9.88 -19.63
C ALA A 275 13.11 -8.37 -19.71
N SER A 276 12.55 -7.92 -20.84
CA SER A 276 12.12 -6.55 -21.03
C SER A 276 11.04 -6.17 -20.02
N ARG A 277 10.89 -4.86 -19.76
CA ARG A 277 9.86 -4.35 -18.83
C ARG A 277 8.45 -4.80 -19.23
N ALA A 278 8.15 -4.87 -20.54
CA ALA A 278 6.84 -5.29 -21.03
C ALA A 278 6.58 -6.77 -20.74
N GLU A 279 7.57 -7.64 -20.97
CA GLU A 279 7.49 -9.07 -20.66
C GLU A 279 7.28 -9.29 -19.15
N LYS A 280 8.06 -8.62 -18.30
CA LYS A 280 7.91 -8.67 -16.84
C LYS A 280 6.49 -8.29 -16.41
N ILE A 281 5.96 -7.18 -16.93
CA ILE A 281 4.60 -6.73 -16.61
C ILE A 281 3.55 -7.76 -17.06
N ASN A 282 3.68 -8.32 -18.27
CA ASN A 282 2.74 -9.31 -18.78
C ASN A 282 2.78 -10.63 -17.99
N PHE A 283 3.98 -11.06 -17.59
CA PHE A 283 4.17 -12.21 -16.70
C PHE A 283 3.47 -11.98 -15.35
N LEU A 284 3.71 -10.84 -14.72
CA LEU A 284 3.13 -10.50 -13.41
C LEU A 284 1.61 -10.33 -13.48
N LYS A 285 1.07 -9.80 -14.59
CA LYS A 285 -0.38 -9.76 -14.84
C LYS A 285 -1.00 -11.17 -14.88
N LEU A 286 -0.32 -12.13 -15.52
CA LEU A 286 -0.80 -13.51 -15.54
C LEU A 286 -0.70 -14.15 -14.15
N LEU A 287 0.39 -13.92 -13.42
CA LEU A 287 0.56 -14.39 -12.04
C LEU A 287 -0.58 -13.89 -11.16
N LYS A 288 -0.86 -12.57 -11.18
CA LYS A 288 -2.00 -11.98 -10.47
C LYS A 288 -3.32 -12.63 -10.87
N LEU A 289 -3.59 -12.78 -12.16
CA LEU A 289 -4.85 -13.38 -12.64
C LEU A 289 -5.08 -14.78 -12.06
N ILE A 290 -4.02 -15.58 -11.95
CA ILE A 290 -4.11 -16.93 -11.38
C ILE A 290 -4.28 -16.85 -9.86
N CYS A 291 -3.56 -15.95 -9.18
CA CYS A 291 -3.72 -15.68 -7.75
C CYS A 291 -5.15 -15.29 -7.39
N ASP A 292 -5.75 -14.37 -8.15
CA ASP A 292 -7.14 -13.94 -7.99
C ASP A 292 -8.13 -15.11 -8.19
N LYS A 293 -7.88 -15.97 -9.19
CA LYS A 293 -8.71 -17.15 -9.48
C LYS A 293 -8.64 -18.20 -8.36
N GLU A 294 -7.44 -18.42 -7.81
CA GLU A 294 -7.20 -19.44 -6.79
C GLU A 294 -7.37 -18.89 -5.36
N ASN A 295 -7.57 -17.58 -5.21
CA ASN A 295 -7.63 -16.87 -3.92
C ASN A 295 -6.38 -17.13 -3.06
N ILE A 296 -5.20 -16.94 -3.66
CA ILE A 296 -3.88 -17.13 -3.02
C ILE A 296 -3.10 -15.80 -3.11
N ASP A 297 -2.36 -15.47 -2.05
CA ASP A 297 -1.46 -14.31 -2.05
C ASP A 297 -0.34 -14.45 -3.10
N GLU A 298 -0.02 -13.36 -3.80
CA GLU A 298 0.94 -13.37 -4.90
C GLU A 298 2.36 -13.78 -4.47
N TYR A 299 2.79 -13.47 -3.23
CA TYR A 299 4.09 -13.91 -2.70
C TYR A 299 4.10 -15.41 -2.41
N TYR A 300 3.05 -15.94 -1.79
CA TYR A 300 2.93 -17.39 -1.60
C TYR A 300 2.80 -18.14 -2.93
N TYR A 301 2.16 -17.53 -3.92
CA TYR A 301 2.11 -18.10 -5.27
C TYR A 301 3.49 -18.12 -5.94
N ALA A 302 4.31 -17.08 -5.76
CA ALA A 302 5.69 -17.08 -6.24
C ALA A 302 6.54 -18.19 -5.57
N ILE A 303 6.36 -18.46 -4.28
CA ILE A 303 6.97 -19.62 -3.60
C ILE A 303 6.49 -20.95 -4.23
N ARG A 304 5.19 -21.06 -4.50
CA ARG A 304 4.62 -22.24 -5.15
C ARG A 304 5.21 -22.45 -6.54
N LEU A 305 5.36 -21.39 -7.32
CA LEU A 305 5.99 -21.43 -8.63
C LEU A 305 7.47 -21.85 -8.54
N ASP A 306 8.21 -21.34 -7.55
CA ASP A 306 9.60 -21.74 -7.28
C ASP A 306 9.73 -23.22 -6.92
N ASN A 307 8.80 -23.75 -6.13
CA ASN A 307 8.77 -25.17 -5.80
C ASN A 307 8.35 -26.02 -7.01
N TYR A 308 7.40 -25.53 -7.82
CA TYR A 308 7.00 -26.21 -9.05
C TYR A 308 8.17 -26.31 -10.03
N GLN A 309 9.01 -25.28 -10.17
CA GLN A 309 10.22 -25.30 -10.98
C GLN A 309 11.21 -26.42 -10.65
N LYS A 310 11.24 -26.88 -9.41
CA LYS A 310 12.12 -27.96 -8.95
C LYS A 310 11.60 -29.35 -9.33
N THR A 311 10.39 -29.45 -9.87
CA THR A 311 9.78 -30.72 -10.27
C THR A 311 10.16 -31.09 -11.71
N ALA A 312 10.20 -32.39 -12.02
CA ALA A 312 10.52 -32.88 -13.38
C ALA A 312 9.50 -32.47 -14.45
N SER A 313 8.30 -32.05 -14.03
CA SER A 313 7.21 -31.58 -14.89
C SER A 313 7.26 -30.07 -15.18
N ALA A 314 8.21 -29.33 -14.58
CA ALA A 314 8.40 -27.91 -14.84
C ALA A 314 8.81 -27.64 -16.29
N GLY A 315 8.22 -26.60 -16.89
CA GLY A 315 8.66 -26.04 -18.16
C GLY A 315 8.26 -26.78 -19.44
N HIS A 316 7.46 -27.85 -19.35
CA HIS A 316 6.91 -28.50 -20.55
C HIS A 316 5.68 -27.74 -21.06
N ILE A 317 5.73 -27.31 -22.33
CA ILE A 317 4.55 -26.80 -23.05
C ILE A 317 4.28 -27.73 -24.22
N ASP A 318 3.00 -28.01 -24.46
CA ASP A 318 2.56 -28.75 -25.63
C ASP A 318 2.89 -27.98 -26.92
N VAL A 319 3.76 -28.56 -27.74
CA VAL A 319 4.15 -28.02 -29.05
C VAL A 319 3.63 -28.93 -30.16
N PHE A 320 2.76 -28.39 -31.01
CA PHE A 320 2.31 -29.04 -32.22
C PHE A 320 3.12 -28.57 -33.42
N ARG A 321 3.72 -29.49 -34.18
CA ARG A 321 4.50 -29.17 -35.37
C ARG A 321 3.70 -29.56 -36.62
N ALA A 322 3.46 -28.60 -37.49
CA ALA A 322 2.80 -28.81 -38.77
C ALA A 322 3.72 -28.41 -39.93
N PRO A 323 3.88 -29.23 -40.98
CA PRO A 323 4.51 -28.79 -42.21
C PRO A 323 3.59 -27.80 -42.94
N LEU A 324 4.11 -26.62 -43.30
CA LEU A 324 3.43 -25.62 -44.11
C LEU A 324 4.34 -25.24 -45.29
N PHE A 325 4.09 -25.84 -46.45
CA PHE A 325 4.98 -25.78 -47.63
C PHE A 325 6.41 -26.24 -47.30
N SER A 326 7.43 -25.45 -47.66
CA SER A 326 8.85 -25.71 -47.38
C SER A 326 9.28 -25.33 -45.95
N ARG A 327 8.36 -24.87 -45.09
CA ARG A 327 8.64 -24.46 -43.71
C ARG A 327 7.96 -25.39 -42.70
N LYS A 328 8.60 -25.58 -41.55
CA LYS A 328 7.99 -26.24 -40.38
C LYS A 328 7.43 -25.17 -39.47
N LEU A 329 6.13 -25.20 -39.24
CA LEU A 329 5.44 -24.31 -38.31
C LEU A 329 5.27 -25.01 -36.97
N SER A 330 5.70 -24.37 -35.89
CA SER A 330 5.49 -24.86 -34.52
C SER A 330 4.43 -24.00 -33.85
N VAL A 331 3.33 -24.62 -33.44
CA VAL A 331 2.27 -24.00 -32.64
C VAL A 331 2.49 -24.38 -31.19
N VAL A 332 2.54 -23.39 -30.31
CA VAL A 332 2.68 -23.57 -28.86
C VAL A 332 1.30 -23.37 -28.22
N PHE A 333 0.81 -24.36 -27.49
CA PHE A 333 -0.46 -24.26 -26.75
C PHE A 333 -0.17 -23.89 -25.30
N ALA A 334 -0.19 -22.58 -25.00
CA ALA A 334 0.04 -22.08 -23.66
C ALA A 334 -1.27 -21.98 -22.86
N ARG A 335 -1.33 -22.63 -21.70
CA ARG A 335 -2.45 -22.50 -20.74
C ARG A 335 -2.24 -21.30 -19.83
N LYS A 336 -3.31 -20.64 -19.38
CA LYS A 336 -3.20 -19.55 -18.40
C LYS A 336 -3.13 -20.11 -16.98
N ASP A 337 -2.06 -20.84 -16.68
CA ASP A 337 -1.83 -21.50 -15.40
C ASP A 337 -0.34 -21.49 -15.02
N ILE A 338 -0.01 -22.19 -13.92
CA ILE A 338 1.37 -22.30 -13.40
C ILE A 338 2.37 -22.86 -14.40
N THR A 339 1.93 -23.67 -15.38
CA THR A 339 2.82 -24.31 -16.36
C THR A 339 3.43 -23.30 -17.31
N SER A 340 2.66 -22.32 -17.77
CA SER A 340 3.16 -21.25 -18.65
C SER A 340 4.08 -20.27 -17.91
N LEU A 341 3.76 -19.94 -16.66
CA LEU A 341 4.67 -19.14 -15.82
C LEU A 341 5.99 -19.89 -15.62
N SER A 342 5.92 -21.19 -15.34
CA SER A 342 7.10 -22.03 -15.19
C SER A 342 7.91 -22.09 -16.49
N ALA A 343 7.31 -22.43 -17.61
CA ALA A 343 8.03 -22.51 -18.88
C ALA A 343 8.73 -21.20 -19.27
N ALA A 344 8.12 -20.05 -19.00
CA ALA A 344 8.77 -18.77 -19.19
C ALA A 344 9.98 -18.57 -18.25
N LEU A 345 9.88 -18.95 -16.98
CA LEU A 345 11.01 -18.91 -16.05
C LEU A 345 12.14 -19.88 -16.44
N SER A 346 11.84 -20.97 -17.14
CA SER A 346 12.86 -21.95 -17.55
C SER A 346 13.64 -21.53 -18.80
N SER A 347 13.15 -20.56 -19.59
CA SER A 347 13.83 -20.17 -20.84
C SER A 347 13.50 -18.74 -21.29
N LYS A 348 14.54 -17.97 -21.64
CA LYS A 348 14.41 -16.63 -22.28
C LYS A 348 13.51 -16.69 -23.52
N THR A 349 13.66 -17.72 -24.35
CA THR A 349 12.84 -17.90 -25.55
C THR A 349 11.36 -18.06 -25.22
N MET A 350 11.03 -18.79 -24.14
CA MET A 350 9.65 -18.96 -23.71
C MET A 350 9.10 -17.70 -23.05
N MET A 351 9.91 -16.98 -22.29
CA MET A 351 9.55 -15.66 -21.75
C MET A 351 9.11 -14.72 -22.89
N THR A 352 9.93 -14.60 -23.93
CA THR A 352 9.61 -13.74 -25.07
C THR A 352 8.45 -14.29 -25.91
N LEU A 353 8.36 -15.60 -26.12
CA LEU A 353 7.27 -16.19 -26.89
C LEU A 353 5.91 -16.02 -26.21
N LEU A 354 5.85 -16.14 -24.89
CA LEU A 354 4.61 -16.04 -24.10
C LEU A 354 4.25 -14.61 -23.72
N PHE A 355 5.25 -13.74 -23.49
CA PHE A 355 5.06 -12.42 -22.89
C PHE A 355 5.65 -11.25 -23.69
N GLY A 356 6.40 -11.51 -24.77
CA GLY A 356 7.04 -10.49 -25.62
C GLY A 356 6.14 -9.83 -26.65
N GLY A 357 4.86 -10.21 -26.71
CA GLY A 357 3.89 -9.59 -27.61
C GLY A 357 3.54 -8.16 -27.21
N ASN A 358 3.91 -7.18 -28.04
CA ASN A 358 3.36 -5.82 -28.01
C ASN A 358 1.88 -5.85 -28.38
N ASN A 359 0.99 -6.11 -27.43
CA ASN A 359 -0.43 -5.83 -27.58
C ASN A 359 -0.96 -5.19 -26.31
N ALA A 360 -0.82 -3.86 -26.26
CA ALA A 360 -1.88 -3.05 -25.70
C ALA A 360 -3.15 -3.34 -26.52
N GLU A 361 -4.16 -3.92 -25.86
CA GLU A 361 -5.57 -3.78 -26.22
C GLU A 361 -5.94 -3.88 -27.70
N LYS A 362 -5.76 -5.05 -28.32
CA LYS A 362 -6.75 -5.60 -29.26
C LYS A 362 -6.85 -7.11 -28.99
N PRO A 363 -8.05 -7.70 -28.91
CA PRO A 363 -8.19 -9.14 -28.99
C PRO A 363 -7.75 -9.51 -30.39
N SER A 364 -6.47 -9.81 -30.54
CA SER A 364 -5.98 -10.38 -31.78
C SER A 364 -6.74 -11.69 -31.95
N ASN A 365 -7.48 -11.78 -33.06
CA ASN A 365 -7.97 -13.03 -33.62
C ASN A 365 -6.76 -13.88 -34.08
N SER A 366 -5.80 -14.12 -33.18
CA SER A 366 -4.98 -15.30 -33.26
C SER A 366 -5.92 -16.47 -32.97
N ILE A 367 -5.82 -17.52 -33.79
CA ILE A 367 -6.65 -18.72 -33.71
C ILE A 367 -6.20 -19.53 -32.48
N LEU A 368 -6.31 -18.94 -31.30
CA LEU A 368 -6.34 -19.65 -30.02
C LEU A 368 -7.81 -19.97 -29.78
N LYS A 369 -8.25 -21.11 -30.32
CA LYS A 369 -9.57 -21.65 -29.96
C LYS A 369 -9.62 -21.83 -28.45
N ILE A 370 -10.47 -21.03 -27.84
CA ILE A 370 -10.82 -21.05 -26.43
C ILE A 370 -11.48 -22.40 -26.16
N ASN A 371 -10.80 -23.28 -25.44
CA ASN A 371 -11.47 -24.29 -24.66
C ASN A 371 -11.66 -23.72 -23.25
N LYS A 372 -12.88 -23.27 -22.94
CA LYS A 372 -13.36 -23.31 -21.56
C LYS A 372 -13.51 -24.79 -21.23
N PHE A 373 -12.71 -25.30 -20.30
CA PHE A 373 -12.96 -26.59 -19.69
C PHE A 373 -12.69 -26.55 -18.20
N GLU A 374 -13.53 -27.32 -17.50
CA GLU A 374 -13.61 -27.48 -16.06
C GLU A 374 -12.28 -27.98 -15.47
N ASN A 375 -12.02 -27.54 -14.23
CA ASN A 375 -11.00 -28.12 -13.36
C ASN A 375 -11.22 -29.64 -13.29
N THR A 376 -10.41 -30.42 -14.00
CA THR A 376 -10.36 -31.87 -13.83
C THR A 376 -9.01 -32.38 -13.34
N PHE A 377 -8.09 -31.48 -12.96
CA PHE A 377 -6.93 -31.82 -12.15
C PHE A 377 -6.64 -30.71 -11.17
N GLU A 378 -7.41 -30.68 -10.08
CA GLU A 378 -6.85 -30.23 -8.81
C GLU A 378 -5.98 -31.38 -8.30
N PRO A 379 -4.64 -31.26 -8.24
CA PRO A 379 -3.96 -31.98 -7.19
C PRO A 379 -4.55 -31.41 -5.90
N VAL A 380 -5.33 -32.22 -5.20
CA VAL A 380 -5.80 -31.92 -3.84
C VAL A 380 -4.55 -31.92 -2.95
N SER A 381 -3.74 -30.87 -3.02
CA SER A 381 -2.75 -30.58 -2.00
C SER A 381 -3.53 -30.03 -0.81
N ARG A 382 -4.02 -30.94 0.03
CA ARG A 382 -4.38 -30.61 1.41
C ARG A 382 -3.10 -30.17 2.11
N PHE A 383 -2.79 -28.89 2.07
CA PHE A 383 -1.84 -28.31 3.01
C PHE A 383 -2.50 -28.40 4.40
N LYS A 384 -2.15 -29.42 5.17
CA LYS A 384 -2.35 -29.40 6.62
C LYS A 384 -1.13 -28.73 7.21
N ALA A 385 -1.33 -27.61 7.90
CA ALA A 385 -0.29 -27.05 8.76
C ALA A 385 0.07 -28.13 9.81
N LEU A 386 1.27 -28.67 9.68
CA LEU A 386 1.82 -29.70 10.58
C LEU A 386 2.37 -29.00 11.81
N ASN A 387 1.62 -29.02 12.92
CA ASN A 387 2.16 -28.64 14.22
C ASN A 387 2.84 -29.86 14.83
N PHE A 388 4.16 -29.90 14.80
CA PHE A 388 4.94 -30.97 15.43
C PHE A 388 4.86 -30.97 16.95
N GLY A 389 4.19 -29.98 17.58
CA GLY A 389 3.93 -29.97 19.01
C GLY A 389 5.16 -29.68 19.87
N ILE A 390 6.07 -28.87 19.34
CA ILE A 390 7.37 -28.58 19.93
C ILE A 390 7.43 -27.11 20.29
N SER A 391 7.92 -26.80 21.48
CA SER A 391 8.19 -25.43 21.90
C SER A 391 9.48 -25.36 22.69
N ILE A 392 10.25 -24.29 22.49
CA ILE A 392 11.45 -23.98 23.27
C ILE A 392 11.09 -22.86 24.25
N GLN A 393 11.33 -23.09 25.55
CA GLN A 393 11.21 -22.07 26.59
C GLN A 393 12.40 -22.19 27.54
N ASN A 394 13.17 -21.11 27.75
CA ASN A 394 14.32 -21.07 28.65
C ASN A 394 15.32 -22.23 28.42
N ASP A 395 15.73 -22.44 27.16
CA ASP A 395 16.61 -23.56 26.73
C ASP A 395 16.08 -24.97 27.03
N ARG A 396 14.78 -25.10 27.30
CA ARG A 396 14.11 -26.39 27.43
C ARG A 396 13.24 -26.66 26.23
N LEU A 397 13.51 -27.77 25.57
CA LEU A 397 12.66 -28.34 24.56
C LEU A 397 11.49 -29.06 25.23
N LYS A 398 10.29 -28.49 25.15
CA LYS A 398 9.06 -29.18 25.56
C LYS A 398 8.52 -29.96 24.38
N LEU A 399 8.34 -31.27 24.57
CA LEU A 399 7.88 -32.20 23.55
C LEU A 399 6.43 -32.62 23.85
N ARG A 400 5.49 -32.07 23.07
CA ARG A 400 4.09 -32.52 22.99
C ARG A 400 3.79 -32.96 21.56
N PRO A 401 4.52 -33.96 21.04
CA PRO A 401 4.51 -34.30 19.63
C PRO A 401 3.11 -34.65 19.15
N HIS A 402 2.73 -34.11 18.00
CA HIS A 402 1.54 -34.54 17.28
C HIS A 402 1.94 -34.76 15.82
N LEU A 403 1.96 -36.02 15.40
CA LEU A 403 2.10 -36.37 13.99
C LEU A 403 0.70 -36.69 13.45
N PRO A 404 0.30 -36.16 12.29
CA PRO A 404 -0.88 -36.63 11.61
C PRO A 404 -0.80 -38.12 11.32
N LYS A 405 -1.97 -38.78 11.27
CA LYS A 405 -2.09 -40.23 11.03
C LYS A 405 -1.36 -40.70 9.77
N ASP A 406 -1.19 -39.81 8.81
CA ASP A 406 -0.62 -40.07 7.49
C ASP A 406 0.92 -39.95 7.45
N VAL A 407 1.57 -39.66 8.58
CA VAL A 407 3.03 -39.48 8.68
C VAL A 407 3.64 -40.56 9.60
N GLU A 408 4.55 -41.37 9.05
CA GLU A 408 5.23 -42.47 9.77
C GLU A 408 6.43 -41.99 10.58
N SER A 409 7.25 -41.09 10.02
CA SER A 409 8.41 -40.50 10.69
C SER A 409 8.78 -39.14 10.12
N VAL A 410 9.43 -38.30 10.92
CA VAL A 410 9.93 -36.98 10.54
C VAL A 410 11.26 -36.71 11.22
N GLU A 411 12.23 -36.22 10.43
CA GLU A 411 13.51 -35.73 10.92
C GLU A 411 13.65 -34.23 10.62
N PHE A 412 14.07 -33.44 11.60
CA PHE A 412 14.38 -32.03 11.42
C PHE A 412 15.49 -31.57 12.35
N VAL A 413 16.11 -30.45 11.99
CA VAL A 413 17.19 -29.83 12.76
C VAL A 413 16.66 -28.61 13.51
N LEU A 414 16.83 -28.62 14.83
CA LEU A 414 16.46 -27.56 15.74
C LEU A 414 17.70 -26.76 16.14
N LYS A 415 17.71 -25.45 15.85
CA LYS A 415 18.82 -24.57 16.22
C LYS A 415 18.47 -23.74 17.45
N ASN A 416 19.24 -23.89 18.54
CA ASN A 416 19.09 -23.08 19.76
C ASN A 416 20.45 -22.54 20.19
N CYS A 417 20.53 -21.25 20.56
CA CYS A 417 21.76 -20.60 21.01
C CYS A 417 23.01 -20.87 20.12
N GLY A 418 22.82 -21.02 18.80
CA GLY A 418 23.89 -21.28 17.84
C GLY A 418 24.26 -22.76 17.63
N VAL A 419 23.72 -23.67 18.44
CA VAL A 419 23.96 -25.13 18.36
C VAL A 419 22.81 -25.81 17.61
N ALA A 420 23.15 -26.78 16.75
CA ALA A 420 22.18 -27.57 16.00
C ALA A 420 21.93 -28.92 16.68
N HIS A 421 20.68 -29.23 16.96
CA HIS A 421 20.22 -30.50 17.52
C HIS A 421 19.37 -31.24 16.47
N CYS A 422 19.57 -32.54 16.31
CA CYS A 422 18.77 -33.36 15.41
C CYS A 422 17.60 -33.95 16.18
N VAL A 423 16.38 -33.83 15.66
CA VAL A 423 15.19 -34.43 16.26
C VAL A 423 14.54 -35.36 15.26
N HIS A 424 14.39 -36.61 15.65
CA HIS A 424 13.71 -37.67 14.90
C HIS A 424 12.45 -38.08 15.66
N ILE A 425 11.29 -37.99 15.02
CA ILE A 425 10.01 -38.42 15.58
C ILE A 425 9.48 -39.55 14.69
N GLU A 426 9.15 -40.70 15.28
CA GLU A 426 8.59 -41.84 14.56
C GLU A 426 7.40 -42.45 15.31
N ARG A 427 6.56 -43.19 14.60
CA ARG A 427 5.51 -43.98 15.24
C ARG A 427 6.04 -45.32 15.74
N GLY A 428 5.51 -45.76 16.88
CA GLY A 428 5.75 -47.09 17.41
C GLY A 428 4.64 -47.51 18.37
N GLU A 429 4.80 -48.65 19.01
CA GLU A 429 3.74 -49.21 19.88
C GLU A 429 3.61 -48.45 21.20
N ILE A 430 4.73 -47.93 21.73
CA ILE A 430 4.80 -47.31 23.05
C ILE A 430 5.54 -45.97 22.93
N LYS A 431 5.07 -44.97 23.66
CA LYS A 431 5.78 -43.69 23.77
C LYS A 431 7.15 -43.88 24.39
N GLN A 432 8.21 -43.54 23.67
CA GLN A 432 9.59 -43.65 24.15
C GLN A 432 10.39 -42.41 23.75
N LEU A 433 11.21 -41.91 24.66
CA LEU A 433 12.10 -40.79 24.40
C LEU A 433 13.55 -41.26 24.56
N TYR A 434 14.37 -40.91 23.59
CA TYR A 434 15.79 -41.21 23.53
C TYR A 434 16.58 -39.91 23.37
N LEU A 435 17.66 -39.82 24.12
CA LEU A 435 18.71 -38.84 23.93
C LEU A 435 19.99 -39.58 23.54
N ASP A 436 20.43 -39.33 22.32
CA ASP A 436 21.41 -40.11 21.58
C ASP A 436 21.00 -41.60 21.54
N GLU A 437 21.52 -42.43 22.42
CA GLU A 437 21.20 -43.86 22.54
C GLU A 437 20.57 -44.22 23.90
N THR A 438 20.37 -43.24 24.78
CA THR A 438 19.89 -43.45 26.15
C THR A 438 18.38 -43.23 26.23
N LYS A 439 17.65 -44.22 26.73
CA LYS A 439 16.20 -44.12 26.97
C LYS A 439 15.91 -43.27 28.21
N LEU A 440 15.11 -42.22 28.05
CA LEU A 440 14.62 -41.36 29.13
C LEU A 440 13.22 -41.80 29.59
N THR A 441 12.99 -41.80 30.90
CA THR A 441 11.70 -42.12 31.52
C THR A 441 11.26 -40.99 32.44
N GLY A 442 9.94 -40.71 32.50
CA GLY A 442 9.36 -39.76 33.43
C GLY A 442 9.47 -38.27 33.07
N THR A 443 10.05 -37.91 31.93
CA THR A 443 10.20 -36.50 31.50
C THR A 443 9.67 -36.27 30.08
N SER A 444 9.13 -35.07 29.84
CA SER A 444 8.70 -34.57 28.52
C SER A 444 9.46 -33.32 28.08
N GLU A 445 10.51 -32.99 28.84
CA GLU A 445 11.36 -31.82 28.62
C GLU A 445 12.81 -32.27 28.49
N ILE A 446 13.52 -31.70 27.51
CA ILE A 446 14.95 -31.90 27.31
C ILE A 446 15.65 -30.56 27.47
N TYR A 447 16.68 -30.53 28.32
CA TYR A 447 17.52 -29.35 28.46
C TYR A 447 18.50 -29.29 27.27
N LEU A 448 18.41 -28.25 26.46
CA LEU A 448 19.29 -28.01 25.33
C LEU A 448 20.59 -27.39 25.87
N LYS A 449 21.65 -28.19 25.95
CA LYS A 449 22.99 -27.73 26.37
C LYS A 449 23.80 -27.22 25.17
N ASP A 450 24.97 -26.66 25.42
CA ASP A 450 25.93 -26.14 24.41
C ASP A 450 26.57 -27.23 23.51
N LYS A 451 26.02 -28.45 23.48
CA LYS A 451 26.49 -29.55 22.65
C LYS A 451 25.34 -30.07 21.76
N PRO A 452 25.63 -30.46 20.51
CA PRO A 452 24.64 -31.11 19.65
C PRO A 452 24.05 -32.34 20.33
N LEU A 453 22.74 -32.53 20.19
CA LEU A 453 21.99 -33.65 20.75
C LEU A 453 21.26 -34.35 19.61
N LYS A 454 21.19 -35.68 19.63
CA LYS A 454 20.26 -36.45 18.80
C LYS A 454 19.07 -36.87 19.66
N ILE A 455 17.91 -36.32 19.38
CA ILE A 455 16.70 -36.58 20.14
C ILE A 455 15.83 -37.49 19.30
N LYS A 456 15.54 -38.70 19.78
CA LYS A 456 14.63 -39.64 19.11
C LYS A 456 13.37 -39.85 19.94
N LEU A 457 12.21 -39.64 19.35
CA LEU A 457 10.92 -39.72 20.03
C LEU A 457 10.00 -40.67 19.27
N ILE A 458 9.59 -41.73 19.96
CA ILE A 458 8.61 -42.69 19.47
C ILE A 458 7.26 -42.29 20.06
N ILE A 459 6.25 -42.11 19.22
CA ILE A 459 4.87 -41.82 19.63
C ILE A 459 3.94 -43.00 19.30
N PRO A 460 2.91 -43.27 20.12
CA PRO A 460 1.99 -44.37 19.87
C PRO A 460 1.13 -44.14 18.63
N PHE A 461 0.66 -45.23 18.02
CA PHE A 461 -0.34 -45.19 16.96
C PHE A 461 -1.70 -44.71 17.51
N GLY A 462 -1.98 -43.41 17.47
CA GLY A 462 -3.28 -42.87 17.88
C GLY A 462 -3.27 -41.46 18.50
N ASP A 463 -2.11 -41.00 18.97
CA ASP A 463 -1.89 -39.65 19.54
C ASP A 463 -1.61 -38.57 18.48
#